data_AF-A0A2P7NRL8-F1
#
_entry.id   AF-A0A2P7NRL8-F1
#
_cell.length_a   1.000
_cell.length_b   1.000
_cell.length_c   1.000
_cell.angle_alpha   90.00
_cell.angle_beta   90.00
_cell.angle_gamma   90.00
#
_symmetry.space_group_name_H-M   'P 1'
#
loop_
_entity.id
_entity.type
_entity.pdbx_description
1 polymer ?
#
loop_
_entity_poly.entity_id
_entity_poly.type
_entity_poly.pdbx_seq_one_letter_code
_entity_poly.pdbx_strand_id
1 'polypeptide(L)'
;MSPSGKQMDEVIQQIAAAHGVVLSKDDPIMMLHTMNDHLIKENKSAQQDLLDSFRSQMELFSDQWSVEAKNHSDRILNSSIVSSKAEVARVMEEQSRVILEQWKHELSSGFSQVHNTIQASRQTAIYHCFIHYVNFCRYYSLYLFNDVEKYRPIHNSITPIN
;
A
#
# COMPACT_ATOMS: atom_id res chain seq x y z
N MET A 1 -22.71 47.63 -57.88
CA MET A 1 -21.61 48.48 -57.34
C MET A 1 -20.62 47.58 -56.62
N SER A 2 -19.37 47.56 -57.09
CA SER A 2 -18.33 46.70 -56.50
C SER A 2 -17.89 47.26 -55.13
N PRO A 3 -17.70 46.43 -54.08
CA PRO A 3 -17.32 46.88 -52.73
C PRO A 3 -16.04 47.71 -52.69
N SER A 4 -15.14 47.51 -53.67
CA SER A 4 -13.90 48.26 -53.84
C SER A 4 -14.09 49.77 -54.11
N GLY A 5 -15.21 50.19 -54.73
CA GLY A 5 -15.47 51.60 -55.02
C GLY A 5 -15.76 52.43 -53.76
N LYS A 6 -16.46 51.84 -52.78
CA LYS A 6 -16.83 52.53 -51.53
C LYS A 6 -15.63 52.76 -50.62
N GLN A 7 -14.72 51.78 -50.52
CA GLN A 7 -13.47 51.94 -49.77
C GLN A 7 -12.56 53.03 -50.36
N MET A 8 -12.53 53.15 -51.69
CA MET A 8 -11.76 54.20 -52.36
C MET A 8 -12.31 55.59 -52.05
N ASP A 9 -13.64 55.77 -52.08
CA ASP A 9 -14.28 57.04 -51.75
C ASP A 9 -14.07 57.43 -50.27
N GLU A 10 -14.11 56.45 -49.36
CA GLU A 10 -13.81 56.67 -47.93
C GLU A 10 -12.36 57.09 -47.69
N VAL A 11 -11.40 56.50 -48.41
CA VAL A 11 -9.98 56.88 -48.33
C VAL A 11 -9.78 58.31 -48.84
N ILE A 12 -10.37 58.68 -49.97
CA ILE A 12 -10.30 60.05 -50.52
C ILE A 12 -10.84 61.08 -49.51
N GLN A 13 -11.97 60.76 -48.86
CA GLN A 13 -12.56 61.60 -47.82
C GLN A 13 -11.66 61.72 -46.57
N GLN A 14 -10.99 60.63 -46.19
CA GLN A 14 -10.08 60.60 -45.04
C GLN A 14 -8.81 61.44 -45.30
N ILE A 15 -8.30 61.46 -46.53
CA ILE A 15 -7.15 62.28 -46.93
C ILE A 15 -7.51 63.78 -46.89
N ALA A 16 -8.66 64.15 -47.48
CA ALA A 16 -9.13 65.54 -47.51
C ALA A 16 -9.33 66.10 -46.09
N ALA A 17 -9.84 65.28 -45.16
CA ALA A 17 -10.02 65.65 -43.77
C ALA A 17 -8.70 65.77 -42.99
N ALA A 18 -7.72 64.89 -43.26
CA ALA A 18 -6.45 64.85 -42.53
C ALA A 18 -5.43 65.91 -42.98
N HIS A 19 -5.44 66.28 -44.27
CA HIS A 19 -4.40 67.13 -44.87
C HIS A 19 -4.93 68.49 -45.34
N GLY A 20 -6.24 68.70 -45.37
CA GLY A 20 -6.87 69.96 -45.80
C GLY A 20 -6.70 70.27 -47.29
N VAL A 21 -6.36 69.25 -48.11
CA VAL A 21 -6.14 69.37 -49.56
C VAL A 21 -7.32 68.74 -50.31
N VAL A 22 -7.86 69.43 -51.32
CA VAL A 22 -8.87 68.89 -52.23
C VAL A 22 -8.16 67.94 -53.20
N LEU A 23 -8.34 66.62 -53.00
CA LEU A 23 -7.80 65.62 -53.93
C LEU A 23 -8.72 65.46 -55.16
N SER A 24 -8.12 65.56 -56.35
CA SER A 24 -8.70 64.95 -57.55
C SER A 24 -8.42 63.44 -57.52
N LYS A 25 -9.24 62.66 -58.21
CA LYS A 25 -9.08 61.21 -58.40
C LYS A 25 -7.75 60.84 -59.09
N ASP A 26 -7.00 61.82 -59.58
CA ASP A 26 -5.80 61.64 -60.42
C ASP A 26 -4.47 61.71 -59.66
N ASP A 27 -4.47 61.84 -58.32
CA ASP A 27 -3.24 61.95 -57.51
C ASP A 27 -2.89 60.60 -56.85
N PRO A 28 -2.23 59.66 -57.57
CA PRO A 28 -2.30 58.23 -57.26
C PRO A 28 -1.38 57.84 -56.12
N ILE A 29 -0.32 58.62 -55.89
CA ILE A 29 0.70 58.36 -54.87
C ILE A 29 0.10 58.58 -53.48
N MET A 30 -0.67 59.66 -53.28
CA MET A 30 -1.28 59.95 -51.98
C MET A 30 -2.42 58.97 -51.66
N MET A 31 -3.22 58.57 -52.65
CA MET A 31 -4.23 57.51 -52.47
C MET A 31 -3.59 56.17 -52.08
N LEU A 32 -2.49 55.77 -52.74
CA LEU A 32 -1.77 54.54 -52.40
C LEU A 32 -1.16 54.58 -50.99
N HIS A 33 -0.59 55.71 -50.58
CA HIS A 33 -0.01 55.86 -49.24
C HIS A 33 -1.08 55.68 -48.17
N THR A 34 -2.24 56.34 -48.31
CA THR A 34 -3.32 56.25 -47.33
C THR A 34 -4.01 54.88 -47.35
N MET A 35 -4.18 54.25 -48.51
CA MET A 35 -4.65 52.86 -48.59
C MET A 35 -3.70 51.91 -47.86
N ASN A 36 -2.39 52.07 -48.03
CA ASN A 36 -1.40 51.24 -47.35
C ASN A 36 -1.47 51.42 -45.82
N ASP A 37 -1.52 52.66 -45.34
CA ASP A 37 -1.65 52.93 -43.90
C ASP A 37 -2.96 52.38 -43.31
N HIS A 38 -4.07 52.49 -44.07
CA HIS A 38 -5.34 51.90 -43.69
C HIS A 38 -5.26 50.37 -43.62
N LEU A 39 -4.69 49.72 -44.63
CA LEU A 39 -4.48 48.27 -44.67
C LEU A 39 -3.56 47.78 -43.56
N ILE A 40 -2.50 48.52 -43.22
CA ILE A 40 -1.62 48.18 -42.10
C ILE A 40 -2.40 48.26 -40.77
N LYS A 41 -3.23 49.30 -40.61
CA LYS A 41 -4.06 49.46 -39.42
C LYS A 41 -5.11 48.36 -39.28
N GLU A 42 -5.81 48.03 -40.37
CA GLU A 42 -6.79 46.94 -40.39
C GLU A 42 -6.13 45.59 -40.14
N ASN A 43 -4.99 45.30 -40.78
CA ASN A 43 -4.24 44.07 -40.55
C ASN A 43 -3.79 43.95 -39.09
N LYS A 44 -3.32 45.05 -38.47
CA LYS A 44 -2.94 45.04 -37.06
C LYS A 44 -4.14 44.75 -36.16
N SER A 45 -5.30 45.32 -36.46
CA SER A 45 -6.53 45.04 -35.72
C SER A 45 -6.93 43.57 -35.86
N ALA A 46 -6.98 43.05 -37.08
CA ALA A 46 -7.35 41.66 -37.35
C ALA A 46 -6.38 40.66 -36.71
N GLN A 47 -5.08 40.96 -36.70
CA GLN A 47 -4.07 40.16 -36.00
C GLN A 47 -4.25 40.20 -34.49
N GLN A 48 -4.61 41.35 -33.92
CA GLN A 48 -4.88 41.48 -32.49
C GLN A 48 -6.11 40.65 -32.09
N ASP A 49 -7.20 40.75 -32.84
CA ASP A 49 -8.43 39.98 -32.59
C ASP A 49 -8.16 38.46 -32.67
N LEU A 50 -7.32 38.04 -33.62
CA LEU A 50 -6.89 36.65 -33.73
C LEU A 50 -6.07 36.19 -32.53
N LEU A 51 -5.13 37.01 -32.06
CA LEU A 51 -4.30 36.70 -30.89
C LEU A 51 -5.13 36.65 -29.61
N ASP A 52 -6.12 37.53 -29.45
CA ASP A 52 -7.01 37.55 -28.29
C ASP A 52 -7.91 36.31 -28.28
N SER A 53 -8.45 35.92 -29.45
CA SER A 53 -9.18 34.66 -29.61
C SER A 53 -8.31 33.44 -29.31
N PHE A 54 -7.07 33.42 -29.81
CA PHE A 54 -6.14 32.33 -29.55
C PHE A 54 -5.78 32.23 -28.06
N ARG A 55 -5.53 33.36 -27.41
CA ARG A 55 -5.27 33.41 -25.96
C ARG A 55 -6.45 32.87 -25.16
N SER A 56 -7.67 33.29 -25.50
CA SER A 56 -8.89 32.82 -24.84
C SER A 56 -9.09 31.31 -25.01
N GLN A 57 -8.84 30.78 -26.22
CA GLN A 57 -8.91 29.34 -26.47
C GLN A 57 -7.84 28.57 -25.70
N MET A 58 -6.61 29.09 -25.59
CA MET A 58 -5.57 28.46 -24.79
C MET A 58 -5.93 28.42 -23.31
N GLU A 59 -6.51 29.50 -22.77
CA GLU A 59 -6.95 29.55 -21.38
C GLU A 59 -8.04 28.51 -21.11
N LEU A 60 -9.03 28.41 -22.01
CA LEU A 60 -10.07 27.39 -21.96
C LEU A 60 -9.47 25.97 -22.00
N PHE A 61 -8.56 25.69 -22.92
CA PHE A 61 -7.93 24.37 -23.03
C PHE A 61 -7.03 24.05 -21.83
N SER A 62 -6.30 25.02 -21.30
CA SER A 62 -5.48 24.84 -20.09
C SER A 62 -6.34 24.48 -18.89
N ASP A 63 -7.47 25.16 -18.70
CA ASP A 63 -8.40 24.89 -17.60
C ASP A 63 -9.02 23.51 -17.75
N GLN A 64 -9.49 23.17 -18.95
CA GLN A 64 -10.03 21.83 -19.24
C GLN A 64 -8.98 20.74 -19.03
N TRP A 65 -7.75 20.96 -19.49
CA TRP A 65 -6.65 20.01 -19.31
C TRP A 65 -6.29 19.83 -17.84
N SER A 66 -6.28 20.91 -17.05
CA SER A 66 -6.03 20.87 -15.60
C SER A 66 -7.09 20.04 -14.89
N VAL A 67 -8.36 20.24 -15.22
CA VAL A 67 -9.49 19.46 -14.67
C VAL A 67 -9.39 18.00 -15.09
N GLU A 68 -9.12 17.70 -16.36
CA GLU A 68 -9.00 16.32 -16.84
C GLU A 68 -7.80 15.60 -16.22
N ALA A 69 -6.63 16.26 -16.13
CA ALA A 69 -5.45 15.70 -15.48
C ALA A 69 -5.72 15.37 -14.00
N LYS A 70 -6.47 16.23 -13.30
CA LYS A 70 -6.89 15.98 -11.93
C LYS A 70 -7.84 14.79 -11.85
N ASN A 71 -8.89 14.77 -12.66
CA ASN A 71 -9.85 13.66 -12.70
C ASN A 71 -9.16 12.33 -13.03
N HIS A 72 -8.24 12.33 -13.98
CA HIS A 72 -7.45 11.16 -14.35
C HIS A 72 -6.58 10.68 -13.17
N SER A 73 -5.89 11.61 -12.50
CA SER A 73 -5.09 11.29 -11.31
C SER A 73 -5.94 10.70 -10.18
N ASP A 74 -7.09 11.31 -9.89
CA ASP A 74 -8.01 10.82 -8.85
C ASP A 74 -8.55 9.43 -9.20
N ARG A 75 -8.86 9.17 -10.48
CA ARG A 75 -9.29 7.85 -10.95
C ARG A 75 -8.19 6.80 -10.78
N ILE A 76 -6.95 7.10 -11.17
CA ILE A 76 -5.81 6.19 -11.00
C ILE A 76 -5.52 5.94 -9.53
N LEU A 77 -5.53 6.99 -8.70
CA LEU A 77 -5.31 6.85 -7.27
C LEU A 77 -6.39 6.00 -6.63
N ASN A 78 -7.66 6.23 -6.95
CA ASN A 78 -8.76 5.43 -6.42
C ASN A 78 -8.69 3.98 -6.88
N SER A 79 -8.39 3.71 -8.16
CA SER A 79 -8.24 2.33 -8.64
C SER A 79 -7.05 1.62 -7.97
N SER A 80 -5.95 2.34 -7.75
CA SER A 80 -4.77 1.82 -7.06
C SER A 80 -5.06 1.53 -5.59
N ILE A 81 -5.81 2.40 -4.90
CA ILE A 81 -6.24 2.16 -3.51
C ILE A 81 -7.15 0.94 -3.42
N VAL A 82 -8.11 0.81 -4.33
CA VAL A 82 -9.01 -0.36 -4.36
C VAL A 82 -8.22 -1.65 -4.60
N SER A 83 -7.31 -1.64 -5.56
CA SER A 83 -6.41 -2.77 -5.85
C SER A 83 -5.53 -3.12 -4.63
N SER A 84 -4.93 -2.11 -4.01
CA SER A 84 -4.09 -2.29 -2.81
C SER A 84 -4.88 -2.89 -1.65
N LYS A 85 -6.11 -2.41 -1.39
CA LYS A 85 -6.99 -2.96 -0.35
C LYS A 85 -7.35 -4.41 -0.64
N ALA A 86 -7.65 -4.75 -1.89
CA ALA A 86 -7.95 -6.11 -2.29
C ALA A 86 -6.74 -7.04 -2.07
N GLU A 87 -5.53 -6.60 -2.45
CA GLU A 87 -4.31 -7.37 -2.25
C GLU A 87 -3.97 -7.53 -0.76
N VAL A 88 -4.11 -6.49 0.04
CA VAL A 88 -3.92 -6.57 1.50
C VAL A 88 -4.92 -7.56 2.11
N ALA A 89 -6.19 -7.52 1.72
CA ALA A 89 -7.20 -8.47 2.20
C ALA A 89 -6.82 -9.91 1.82
N ARG A 90 -6.40 -10.14 0.57
CA ARG A 90 -5.98 -11.45 0.07
C ARG A 90 -4.75 -11.98 0.82
N VAL A 91 -3.73 -11.15 1.02
CA VAL A 91 -2.53 -11.52 1.77
C VAL A 91 -2.88 -11.78 3.23
N MET A 92 -3.73 -10.96 3.85
CA MET A 92 -4.15 -11.15 5.23
C MET A 92 -4.91 -12.46 5.42
N GLU A 93 -5.79 -12.84 4.49
CA GLU A 93 -6.51 -14.11 4.51
C GLU A 93 -5.54 -15.30 4.41
N GLU A 94 -4.62 -15.27 3.46
CA GLU A 94 -3.62 -16.34 3.28
C GLU A 94 -2.71 -16.47 4.52
N GLN A 95 -2.21 -15.35 5.04
CA GLN A 95 -1.38 -15.33 6.24
C GLN A 95 -2.16 -15.80 7.47
N SER A 96 -3.43 -15.43 7.61
CA SER A 96 -4.28 -15.90 8.72
C SER A 96 -4.44 -17.42 8.70
N ARG A 97 -4.60 -18.03 7.52
CA ARG A 97 -4.67 -19.48 7.37
C ARG A 97 -3.37 -20.15 7.78
N VAL A 98 -2.23 -19.65 7.29
CA VAL A 98 -0.90 -20.16 7.66
C VAL A 98 -0.66 -20.06 9.16
N ILE A 99 -0.98 -18.91 9.76
CA ILE A 99 -0.88 -18.69 11.21
C ILE A 99 -1.77 -19.69 11.94
N LEU A 100 -3.05 -19.86 11.56
CA LEU A 100 -3.95 -20.81 12.22
C LEU A 100 -3.45 -22.25 12.13
N GLU A 101 -2.94 -22.67 10.97
CA GLU A 101 -2.36 -24.01 10.78
C GLU A 101 -1.11 -24.19 11.66
N GLN A 102 -0.22 -23.20 11.72
CA GLN A 102 0.97 -23.22 12.56
C GLN A 102 0.61 -23.24 14.05
N TRP A 103 -0.33 -22.41 14.49
CA TRP A 103 -0.83 -22.41 15.86
C TRP A 103 -1.43 -23.75 16.24
N LYS A 104 -2.26 -24.33 15.37
CA LYS A 104 -2.84 -25.66 15.60
C LYS A 104 -1.74 -26.71 15.75
N HIS A 105 -0.71 -26.64 14.92
CA HIS A 105 0.43 -27.54 15.00
C HIS A 105 1.20 -27.37 16.32
N GLU A 106 1.60 -26.15 16.68
CA GLU A 106 2.32 -25.84 17.92
C GLU A 106 1.53 -26.21 19.17
N LEU A 107 0.22 -25.99 19.18
CA LEU A 107 -0.65 -26.33 20.30
C LEU A 107 -0.80 -27.85 20.44
N SER A 108 -0.93 -28.56 19.32
CA SER A 108 -0.98 -30.03 19.31
C SER A 108 0.34 -30.68 19.75
N SER A 109 1.48 -30.14 19.31
CA SER A 109 2.80 -30.64 19.66
C SER A 109 3.11 -30.35 21.13
N GLY A 110 2.79 -29.15 21.62
CA GLY A 110 2.88 -28.78 23.02
C GLY A 110 2.01 -29.67 23.92
N PHE A 111 0.75 -29.91 23.53
CA PHE A 111 -0.13 -30.81 24.29
C PHE A 111 0.38 -32.25 24.31
N SER A 112 0.87 -32.76 23.18
CA SER A 112 1.49 -34.10 23.10
C SER A 112 2.74 -34.19 23.99
N GLN A 113 3.59 -33.16 23.99
CA GLN A 113 4.78 -33.11 24.84
C GLN A 113 4.40 -33.13 26.33
N VAL A 114 3.46 -32.28 26.74
CA VAL A 114 2.94 -32.25 28.12
C VAL A 114 2.33 -33.60 28.50
N HIS A 115 1.52 -34.20 27.62
CA HIS A 115 0.94 -35.51 27.85
C HIS A 115 2.00 -36.59 28.06
N ASN A 116 3.03 -36.63 27.21
CA ASN A 116 4.14 -37.57 27.32
C ASN A 116 4.94 -37.36 28.61
N THR A 117 5.20 -36.11 29.01
CA THR A 117 5.88 -35.80 30.28
C THR A 117 5.06 -36.23 31.49
N ILE A 118 3.74 -36.01 31.47
CA ILE A 118 2.84 -36.46 32.55
C ILE A 118 2.78 -38.00 32.58
N GLN A 119 2.71 -38.66 31.44
CA GLN A 119 2.71 -40.13 31.38
C GLN A 119 4.03 -40.70 31.90
N ALA A 120 5.16 -40.13 31.49
CA ALA A 120 6.47 -40.53 31.97
C ALA A 120 6.60 -40.33 33.49
N SER A 121 6.12 -39.21 34.05
CA SER A 121 6.16 -38.96 35.48
C SER A 121 5.29 -39.95 36.27
N ARG A 122 4.11 -40.31 35.76
CA ARG A 122 3.27 -41.38 36.34
C ARG A 122 3.98 -42.71 36.35
N GLN A 123 4.64 -43.08 35.26
CA GLN A 123 5.39 -44.33 35.16
C GLN A 123 6.55 -44.36 36.15
N THR A 124 7.31 -43.26 36.28
CA THR A 124 8.38 -43.13 37.28
C THR A 124 7.84 -43.22 38.71
N ALA A 125 6.69 -42.62 38.99
CA ALA A 125 6.06 -42.72 40.31
C ALA A 125 5.65 -44.16 40.67
N ILE A 126 5.14 -44.93 39.70
CA ILE A 126 4.83 -46.36 39.88
C ILE A 126 6.11 -47.15 40.19
N TYR A 127 7.18 -46.93 39.43
CA TYR A 127 8.46 -47.58 39.70
C TYR A 127 9.01 -47.22 41.08
N HIS A 128 8.95 -45.95 41.48
CA HIS A 128 9.35 -45.53 42.82
C HIS A 128 8.52 -46.22 43.91
N CYS A 129 7.20 -46.36 43.75
CA CYS A 129 6.35 -47.06 44.70
C CYS A 129 6.75 -48.54 44.84
N PHE A 130 7.00 -49.23 43.73
CA PHE A 130 7.45 -50.63 43.74
C PHE A 130 8.81 -50.78 44.46
N ILE A 131 9.75 -49.87 44.20
CA ILE A 131 11.05 -49.83 44.88
C ILE A 131 10.86 -49.64 46.39
N HIS A 132 10.00 -48.72 46.82
CA HIS A 132 9.73 -48.51 48.25
C HIS A 132 9.08 -49.75 48.90
N TYR A 133 8.17 -50.44 48.20
CA TYR A 133 7.54 -51.66 48.70
C TYR A 133 8.56 -52.80 48.92
N VAL A 134 9.40 -53.09 47.91
CA VAL A 134 10.43 -54.14 48.01
C VAL A 134 11.42 -53.83 49.15
N ASN A 135 11.83 -52.56 49.28
CA ASN A 135 12.70 -52.14 50.38
C ASN A 135 12.04 -52.32 51.75
N PHE A 136 10.75 -52.00 51.89
CA PHE A 136 9.99 -52.23 53.12
C PHE A 136 9.93 -53.72 53.48
N CYS A 137 9.61 -54.60 52.53
CA CYS A 137 9.60 -56.05 52.76
C CYS A 137 10.96 -56.58 53.20
N ARG A 138 12.05 -56.11 52.58
CA ARG A 138 13.42 -56.48 52.96
C ARG A 138 13.73 -56.05 54.39
N TYR A 139 13.36 -54.82 54.78
CA TYR A 139 13.57 -54.31 56.13
C TYR A 139 12.77 -55.12 57.16
N TYR A 140 11.51 -55.44 56.86
CA TYR A 140 10.66 -56.24 57.74
C TYR A 140 11.17 -57.68 57.92
N SER A 141 11.63 -58.33 56.86
CA SER A 141 12.24 -59.68 56.93
C SER A 141 13.49 -59.70 57.81
N LEU A 142 14.35 -58.68 57.68
CA LEU A 142 15.57 -58.54 58.49
C LEU A 142 15.26 -58.24 59.96
N TYR A 143 14.21 -57.45 60.22
CA TYR A 143 13.67 -57.21 61.56
C TYR A 143 13.17 -58.50 62.22
N LEU A 144 12.37 -59.29 61.49
CA LEU A 144 11.81 -60.55 62.00
C LEU A 144 12.89 -61.61 62.24
N PHE A 145 13.92 -61.68 61.38
CA PHE A 145 15.08 -62.56 61.58
C PHE A 145 15.89 -62.21 62.83
N ASN A 146 16.07 -60.91 63.10
CA ASN A 146 16.78 -60.43 64.28
C ASN A 146 16.00 -60.74 65.58
N ASP A 147 14.67 -60.63 65.57
CA ASP A 147 13.83 -61.07 66.69
C ASP A 147 13.88 -62.58 66.92
N VAL A 148 13.91 -63.41 65.86
CA VAL A 148 14.08 -64.87 65.99
C VAL A 148 15.43 -65.23 66.61
N GLU A 149 16.49 -64.47 66.29
CA GLU A 149 17.83 -64.69 66.84
C GLU A 149 17.92 -64.31 68.34
N LYS A 150 17.13 -63.31 68.77
CA LYS A 150 17.01 -62.90 70.17
C LYS A 150 16.37 -63.96 71.09
N TYR A 151 15.57 -64.88 70.53
CA TYR A 151 14.91 -65.97 71.26
C TYR A 151 15.55 -67.35 71.02
N ARG A 152 16.73 -67.46 70.39
CA ARG A 152 17.43 -68.74 70.20
C ARG A 152 18.11 -69.18 71.51
N PRO A 153 17.72 -70.31 72.14
CA PRO A 153 18.36 -70.79 73.36
C PRO A 153 19.79 -71.30 73.09
N ILE A 154 20.72 -70.89 73.94
CA ILE A 154 22.15 -71.23 73.87
C ILE A 154 22.32 -72.67 74.39
N HIS A 155 22.59 -73.66 73.52
CA HIS A 155 22.97 -75.01 73.96
C HIS A 155 24.39 -75.38 73.46
N ASN A 156 25.29 -75.26 74.44
CA ASN A 156 26.50 -76.01 74.74
C ASN A 156 27.79 -75.96 73.91
N SER A 157 28.84 -75.80 74.71
CA SER A 157 30.27 -75.80 74.47
C SER A 157 30.89 -77.17 74.87
N ILE A 158 31.91 -77.62 74.09
CA ILE A 158 33.17 -78.29 74.50
C ILE A 158 33.27 -79.87 74.57
N THR A 159 33.95 -80.45 73.55
CA THR A 159 35.13 -81.42 73.43
C THR A 159 35.21 -82.75 74.25
N PRO A 160 36.04 -83.82 73.95
CA PRO A 160 37.43 -83.85 73.38
C PRO A 160 37.91 -85.00 72.43
N ILE A 161 39.07 -84.72 71.79
CA ILE A 161 40.23 -85.53 71.31
C ILE A 161 40.02 -86.98 70.79
N ASN A 162 40.37 -87.20 69.51
CA ASN A 162 41.43 -88.12 69.05
C ASN A 162 42.02 -87.59 67.73
#